data_AF-A0A1P8XA77-F1
#
_entry.id   AF-A0A1P8XA77-F1
#
_cell.length_a   1.000
_cell.length_b   1.000
_cell.length_c   1.000
_cell.angle_alpha   90.00
_cell.angle_beta   90.00
_cell.angle_gamma   90.00
#
_symmetry.space_group_name_H-M   'P 1'
#
loop_
_entity.id
_entity.type
_entity.pdbx_description
1 polymer ?
#
loop_
_entity_poly.entity_id
_entity_poly.type
_entity_poly.pdbx_seq_one_letter_code
_entity_poly.pdbx_strand_id
1 'polypeptide(L)'
;MFLPVPAGSTVGGLITVLVAVVAVMVISAVWVYRDATASAHRGRPIISSVGSVQLKKPLVWSLAVLLLWEMCFPLYITSRNAA
;
A
#
# COMPACT_ATOMS: atom_id res chain seq x y z
N MET A 1 -24.25 17.43 36.35
CA MET A 1 -23.46 16.17 36.37
C MET A 1 -23.21 15.79 34.92
N PHE A 2 -22.06 16.17 34.36
CA PHE A 2 -21.68 15.80 33.00
C PHE A 2 -20.90 14.50 33.09
N LEU A 3 -21.45 13.41 32.55
CA LEU A 3 -20.73 12.14 32.42
C LEU A 3 -19.70 12.30 31.29
N PRO A 4 -18.41 12.04 31.53
CA PRO A 4 -17.44 12.00 30.44
C PRO A 4 -17.76 10.78 29.56
N VAL A 5 -18.12 11.04 28.31
CA VAL A 5 -18.23 10.01 27.28
C VAL A 5 -16.85 9.36 27.13
N PRO A 6 -16.70 8.04 27.31
CA PRO A 6 -15.42 7.39 27.08
C PRO A 6 -15.10 7.53 25.59
N ALA A 7 -13.99 8.20 25.28
CA ALA A 7 -13.41 8.18 23.95
C ALA A 7 -13.24 6.72 23.52
N GLY A 8 -13.61 6.43 22.26
CA GLY A 8 -13.62 5.07 21.70
C GLY A 8 -12.37 4.28 22.09
N SER A 9 -12.58 3.00 22.42
CA SER A 9 -11.52 2.13 22.93
C SER A 9 -10.26 2.21 22.05
N THR A 10 -9.08 2.26 22.66
CA THR A 10 -7.78 2.26 21.95
C THR A 10 -7.70 1.13 20.92
N VAL A 11 -8.34 -0.01 21.22
CA VAL A 11 -8.50 -1.15 20.30
C VAL A 11 -9.31 -0.77 19.06
N GLY A 12 -10.45 -0.07 19.23
CA GLY A 12 -11.25 0.42 18.09
C GLY A 12 -10.46 1.38 17.21
N GLY A 13 -9.72 2.31 17.81
CA GLY A 13 -8.83 3.22 17.08
C GLY A 13 -7.75 2.49 16.28
N LEU A 14 -7.09 1.50 16.90
CA LEU A 14 -6.08 0.66 16.23
C LEU A 14 -6.67 -0.13 15.05
N ILE A 15 -7.87 -0.71 15.21
CA ILE A 15 -8.54 -1.43 14.13
C ILE A 15 -8.87 -0.49 12.98
N THR A 16 -9.41 0.71 13.26
CA THR A 16 -9.71 1.71 12.22
C THR A 16 -8.46 2.10 11.43
N VAL A 17 -7.35 2.37 12.12
CA VAL A 17 -6.07 2.71 11.48
C VAL A 17 -5.57 1.55 10.62
N LEU A 18 -5.60 0.32 11.16
CA LEU A 18 -5.16 -0.87 10.42
C LEU A 18 -6.00 -1.07 9.15
N VAL A 19 -7.33 -0.98 9.27
CA VAL A 19 -8.25 -1.10 8.12
C VAL A 19 -7.97 -0.01 7.09
N ALA A 20 -7.74 1.23 7.52
CA ALA A 20 -7.42 2.32 6.60
C ALA A 20 -6.10 2.08 5.85
N VAL A 21 -5.05 1.63 6.54
CA VAL A 21 -3.76 1.30 5.92
C VAL A 21 -3.92 0.17 4.90
N VAL A 22 -4.59 -0.92 5.28
CA VAL A 22 -4.85 -2.05 4.37
C VAL A 22 -5.69 -1.61 3.16
N ALA A 23 -6.70 -0.77 3.37
CA ALA A 23 -7.51 -0.25 2.27
C ALA A 23 -6.66 0.57 1.28
N VAL A 24 -5.79 1.46 1.78
CA VAL A 24 -4.88 2.24 0.92
C VAL A 24 -3.92 1.33 0.16
N MET A 25 -3.35 0.32 0.81
CA MET A 25 -2.50 -0.69 0.15
C MET A 25 -3.22 -1.38 -1.01
N VAL A 26 -4.44 -1.89 -0.76
CA VAL A 26 -5.22 -2.59 -1.78
C VAL A 26 -5.63 -1.66 -2.91
N ILE A 27 -6.14 -0.46 -2.60
CA ILE A 27 -6.56 0.52 -3.60
C ILE A 27 -5.39 0.90 -4.51
N SER A 28 -4.21 1.16 -3.94
CA SER A 28 -3.02 1.51 -4.72
C SER A 28 -2.57 0.35 -5.62
N ALA A 29 -2.55 -0.88 -5.11
CA ALA A 29 -2.19 -2.07 -5.89
C ALA A 29 -3.17 -2.33 -7.06
N VAL A 30 -4.47 -2.19 -6.81
CA VAL A 30 -5.52 -2.33 -7.82
C VAL A 30 -5.42 -1.22 -8.87
N TRP A 31 -5.18 0.01 -8.44
CA TRP A 31 -5.01 1.14 -9.36
C TRP A 31 -3.81 0.92 -10.30
N VAL A 32 -2.66 0.52 -9.75
CA VAL A 32 -1.44 0.21 -10.53
C VAL A 32 -1.67 -0.93 -11.51
N TYR A 33 -2.37 -1.99 -11.09
CA TYR A 33 -2.73 -3.08 -11.99
C TYR A 33 -3.58 -2.58 -13.16
N ARG A 34 -4.62 -1.79 -12.87
CA ARG A 34 -5.52 -1.25 -13.90
C ARG A 34 -4.80 -0.31 -14.85
N ASP A 35 -3.93 0.55 -14.33
CA ASP A 35 -3.13 1.48 -15.13
C ASP A 35 -2.15 0.74 -16.06
N ALA A 36 -1.38 -0.21 -15.51
CA ALA A 36 -0.47 -1.02 -16.30
C ALA A 36 -1.21 -1.85 -17.37
N THR A 37 -2.40 -2.35 -17.03
CA THR A 37 -3.26 -3.08 -17.98
C THR A 37 -3.77 -2.15 -19.08
N ALA A 38 -4.28 -0.97 -18.73
CA ALA A 38 -4.76 0.01 -19.71
C ALA A 38 -3.63 0.48 -20.64
N SER A 39 -2.44 0.72 -20.10
CA SER A 39 -1.25 1.07 -20.86
C SER A 39 -0.83 -0.04 -21.84
N ALA A 40 -0.88 -1.31 -21.40
CA ALA A 40 -0.61 -2.45 -22.28
C ALA A 40 -1.65 -2.55 -23.42
N HIS A 41 -2.94 -2.34 -23.13
CA HIS A 41 -4.00 -2.35 -24.16
C HIS A 41 -3.85 -1.22 -25.19
N ARG A 42 -3.27 -0.08 -24.79
CA ARG A 42 -2.93 1.04 -25.69
C ARG A 42 -1.66 0.80 -26.52
N GLY A 43 -1.08 -0.40 -26.45
CA GLY A 43 0.16 -0.75 -27.17
C GLY A 43 1.43 -0.13 -26.58
N ARG A 44 1.35 0.47 -25.38
CA ARG A 44 2.49 1.08 -24.67
C ARG A 44 2.68 0.40 -23.31
N PRO A 45 3.14 -0.87 -23.28
CA PRO A 45 3.35 -1.56 -22.01
C PRO A 45 4.40 -0.82 -21.16
N ILE A 46 4.07 -0.60 -19.88
CA ILE A 46 5.00 -0.02 -18.92
C ILE A 46 6.00 -1.13 -18.54
N ILE A 47 7.21 -1.02 -19.07
CA ILE A 47 8.31 -1.94 -18.81
C ILE A 47 9.37 -1.21 -18.01
N SER A 48 9.74 -1.76 -16.85
CA SER A 48 10.87 -1.27 -16.07
C SER A 48 11.80 -2.42 -15.72
N SER A 49 13.11 -2.15 -15.76
CA SER A 49 14.15 -3.07 -15.31
C SER A 49 14.82 -2.45 -14.09
N VAL A 50 14.72 -3.13 -12.94
CA VAL A 50 15.42 -2.75 -11.71
C VAL A 50 16.45 -3.82 -11.44
N GLY A 51 17.71 -3.54 -11.81
CA GLY A 51 18.77 -4.54 -11.83
C GLY A 51 18.42 -5.71 -12.74
N SER A 52 18.42 -6.93 -12.19
CA SER A 52 18.06 -8.16 -12.91
C SER A 52 16.55 -8.46 -12.95
N VAL A 53 15.71 -7.65 -12.28
CA VAL A 53 14.26 -7.87 -12.22
C VAL A 53 13.56 -7.06 -13.30
N GLN A 54 12.77 -7.73 -14.15
CA GLN A 54 11.97 -7.08 -15.19
C GLN A 54 10.48 -7.07 -14.82
N LEU A 55 9.93 -5.87 -14.65
CA LEU A 55 8.51 -5.63 -14.42
C LEU A 55 7.81 -5.48 -15.78
N LYS A 56 7.40 -6.61 -16.38
CA LYS A 56 6.77 -6.64 -17.72
C LYS A 56 5.26 -6.85 -17.69
N LYS A 57 4.72 -7.40 -16.61
CA LYS A 57 3.30 -7.79 -16.51
C LYS A 57 2.58 -6.85 -15.56
N PRO A 58 1.31 -6.48 -15.84
CA PRO A 58 0.51 -5.68 -14.91
C PRO A 58 0.42 -6.25 -13.50
N LEU A 59 0.31 -7.59 -13.38
CA LEU A 59 0.32 -8.29 -12.09
C LEU A 59 1.64 -8.12 -11.33
N VAL A 60 2.76 -8.05 -12.05
CA VAL A 60 4.08 -7.89 -11.42
C VAL A 60 4.24 -6.46 -10.89
N TRP A 61 3.64 -5.47 -11.55
CA TRP A 61 3.58 -4.09 -11.05
C TRP A 61 2.76 -3.94 -9.77
N SER A 62 1.60 -4.59 -9.68
CA SER A 62 0.80 -4.53 -8.45
C SER A 62 1.48 -5.25 -7.28
N LEU A 63 2.12 -6.39 -7.53
CA LEU A 63 2.93 -7.09 -6.52
C LEU A 63 4.13 -6.26 -6.07
N ALA A 64 4.81 -5.56 -6.98
CA ALA A 64 5.93 -4.69 -6.63
C ALA A 64 5.51 -3.54 -5.72
N VAL A 65 4.32 -2.95 -5.95
CA VAL A 65 3.78 -1.88 -5.09
C VAL A 65 3.37 -2.41 -3.71
N LEU A 66 2.79 -3.62 -3.63
CA LEU A 66 2.51 -4.26 -2.35
C LEU A 66 3.80 -4.55 -1.57
N LEU A 67 4.82 -5.07 -2.25
CA LEU A 67 6.12 -5.33 -1.65
C LEU A 67 6.78 -4.04 -1.15
N LEU A 68 6.71 -2.96 -1.92
CA LEU A 68 7.23 -1.66 -1.52
C LEU A 68 6.54 -1.14 -0.26
N TRP A 69 5.21 -1.29 -0.16
CA TRP A 69 4.47 -0.96 1.05
C TRP A 69 4.96 -1.77 2.26
N GLU A 70 5.08 -3.08 2.10
CA GLU A 70 5.49 -4.01 3.17
C GLU A 70 6.95 -3.77 3.62
N MET A 71 7.82 -3.29 2.73
CA MET A 71 9.19 -2.95 3.11
C MET A 71 9.27 -1.54 3.70
N CYS A 72 8.83 -0.52 2.96
CA CYS A 72 9.06 0.88 3.35
C CYS A 72 8.24 1.30 4.56
N PHE A 73 6.99 0.85 4.70
CA PHE A 73 6.12 1.32 5.76
C PHE A 73 6.53 0.79 7.14
N PRO A 74 6.76 -0.52 7.35
CA PRO A 74 7.30 -1.03 8.61
C PRO A 74 8.71 -0.51 8.91
N LEU A 75 9.58 -0.38 7.90
CA LEU A 75 10.91 0.22 8.08
C LEU A 75 10.82 1.67 8.57
N TYR A 76 9.91 2.47 8.01
CA TYR A 76 9.70 3.85 8.46
C TYR A 76 9.19 3.91 9.91
N ILE A 77 8.22 3.07 10.26
CA ILE A 77 7.71 3.00 11.65
C ILE A 77 8.79 2.53 12.62
N THR A 78 9.61 1.55 12.22
CA THR A 78 10.68 1.05 13.09
C THR A 78 11.76 2.10 13.29
N SER A 79 12.20 2.75 12.21
CA SER A 79 13.23 3.80 12.26
C SER A 79 12.76 5.03 13.03
N ARG A 80 11.50 5.46 12.89
CA ARG A 80 10.97 6.60 13.66
C ARG A 80 10.92 6.32 15.17
N ASN A 81 10.75 5.05 15.57
CA ASN A 81 10.67 4.65 16.97
C ASN A 81 12.06 4.36 17.56
N ALA A 82 13.09 4.25 16.72
CA ALA A 82 14.48 4.07 17.11
C ALA A 82 15.24 5.41 17.26
N ALA A 83 14.62 6.53 16.87
CA ALA A 83 15.11 7.90 17.06
C ALA A 83 14.44 8.54 18.27
#